data_AF-A0A177B6P5-F1
#
_entry.id   AF-A0A177B6P5-F1
#
_cell.length_a   1.000
_cell.length_b   1.000
_cell.length_c   1.000
_cell.angle_alpha   90.00
_cell.angle_beta   90.00
_cell.angle_gamma   90.00
#
_symmetry.space_group_name_H-M   'P 1'
#
loop_
_entity.id
_entity.type
_entity.pdbx_description
1 polymer ?
#
loop_
_entity_poly.entity_id
_entity_poly.type
_entity_poly.pdbx_seq_one_letter_code
_entity_poly.pdbx_strand_id
1 'polypeptide(L)'
;MYESESNNSGKLVKIFYGPYENFGIIGYSVNRLIGMKKLLLKNLHKVKFIKSPKINEILVQVNGEIIYNCDIRDLDFGGDGQLDENCKKVVSAVENAY
;
A
#
# COMPACT_ATOMS: atom_id res chain seq x y z
N MET A 1 -18.23 22.91 20.19
CA MET A 1 -16.80 22.56 20.12
C MET A 1 -16.59 21.99 18.73
N TYR A 2 -15.85 22.70 17.89
CA TYR A 2 -15.62 22.29 16.50
C TYR A 2 -14.45 21.30 16.49
N GLU A 3 -14.74 20.01 16.29
CA GLU A 3 -13.71 19.10 15.78
C GLU A 3 -13.80 19.15 14.26
N SER A 4 -12.74 19.69 13.68
CA SER A 4 -12.48 19.84 12.26
C SER A 4 -12.71 18.51 11.52
N GLU A 5 -13.71 18.49 10.64
CA GLU A 5 -13.84 17.49 9.59
C GLU A 5 -12.58 17.56 8.72
N SER A 6 -11.61 16.69 9.00
CA SER A 6 -10.51 16.43 8.08
C SER A 6 -11.13 16.04 6.74
N ASN A 7 -11.03 16.93 5.75
CA ASN A 7 -11.39 16.70 4.35
C ASN A 7 -10.54 15.55 3.78
N ASN A 8 -10.82 14.31 4.17
CA ASN A 8 -10.18 13.15 3.56
C ASN A 8 -11.03 12.75 2.34
N SER A 9 -10.85 13.50 1.25
CA SER A 9 -11.37 13.06 -0.05
C SER A 9 -10.62 11.77 -0.40
N GLY A 10 -11.31 10.63 -0.36
CA GLY A 10 -10.71 9.33 -0.60
C GLY A 10 -9.91 9.29 -1.91
N LYS A 11 -8.58 9.18 -1.81
CA LYS A 11 -7.66 9.15 -2.94
C LYS A 11 -7.64 7.79 -3.63
N LEU A 12 -7.37 7.78 -4.94
CA LEU A 12 -7.08 6.56 -5.68
C LEU A 12 -5.60 6.21 -5.56
N VAL A 13 -5.31 5.12 -4.84
CA VAL A 13 -3.98 4.58 -4.64
C VAL A 13 -3.76 3.41 -5.60
N LYS A 14 -2.79 3.53 -6.49
CA LYS A 14 -2.35 2.44 -7.37
C LYS A 14 -1.08 1.82 -6.77
N ILE A 15 -1.14 0.54 -6.47
CA ILE A 15 -0.01 -0.21 -5.93
C ILE A 15 0.51 -1.11 -7.05
N PHE A 16 1.67 -0.77 -7.59
CA PHE A 16 2.40 -1.62 -8.52
C PHE A 16 3.21 -2.61 -7.71
N TYR A 17 3.08 -3.90 -7.99
CA TYR A 17 3.76 -4.94 -7.23
C TYR A 17 4.42 -5.98 -8.13
N GLY A 18 5.66 -6.30 -7.78
CA GLY A 18 6.47 -7.33 -8.36
C GLY A 18 6.03 -8.74 -8.01
N PRO A 19 6.44 -9.75 -8.80
CA PRO A 19 6.48 -11.11 -8.30
C PRO A 19 7.53 -11.20 -7.18
N TYR A 20 7.29 -12.07 -6.20
CA TYR A 20 8.25 -12.34 -5.12
C TYR A 20 8.25 -13.82 -4.77
N GLU A 21 9.30 -14.25 -4.07
CA GLU A 21 9.38 -15.62 -3.58
C GLU A 21 8.40 -15.84 -2.42
N ASN A 22 7.46 -16.75 -2.63
CA ASN A 22 6.50 -17.17 -1.62
C ASN A 22 6.47 -18.70 -1.60
N PHE A 23 6.90 -19.31 -0.49
CA PHE A 23 7.01 -20.77 -0.35
C PHE A 23 7.89 -21.42 -1.45
N GLY A 24 9.06 -20.83 -1.76
CA GLY A 24 10.00 -21.37 -2.75
C GLY A 24 9.61 -21.18 -4.21
N ILE A 25 8.52 -20.44 -4.48
CA ILE A 25 8.02 -20.15 -5.83
C ILE A 25 8.00 -18.64 -6.04
N ILE A 26 8.65 -18.17 -7.11
CA ILE A 26 8.58 -16.77 -7.53
C ILE A 26 7.29 -16.57 -8.33
N GLY A 27 6.39 -15.73 -7.83
CA GLY A 27 5.12 -15.46 -8.50
C GLY A 27 4.43 -14.20 -8.00
N TYR A 28 3.39 -13.78 -8.71
CA TYR A 28 2.55 -12.67 -8.27
C TYR A 28 1.65 -13.12 -7.14
N SER A 29 1.77 -12.46 -5.99
CA SER A 29 0.89 -12.67 -4.86
C SER A 29 0.57 -11.34 -4.19
N VAL A 30 -0.63 -11.24 -3.62
CA VAL A 30 -1.08 -10.08 -2.86
C VAL A 30 -1.09 -10.33 -1.36
N ASN A 31 -0.64 -11.51 -0.89
CA ASN A 31 -0.78 -11.91 0.51
C ASN A 31 -0.12 -10.93 1.48
N ARG A 32 1.08 -10.43 1.15
CA ARG A 32 1.79 -9.40 1.92
C ARG A 32 1.23 -7.98 1.71
N LEU A 33 0.38 -7.76 0.71
CA LEU A 33 -0.27 -6.47 0.45
C LEU A 33 -1.63 -6.32 1.18
N ILE A 34 -2.12 -7.39 1.81
CA ILE A 34 -3.44 -7.41 2.46
C ILE A 34 -3.51 -6.38 3.59
N GLY A 35 -2.50 -6.36 4.47
CA GLY A 35 -2.43 -5.40 5.57
C GLY A 35 -2.48 -3.95 5.07
N MET A 36 -1.62 -3.62 4.11
CA MET A 36 -1.59 -2.30 3.48
C MET A 36 -2.93 -1.90 2.86
N LYS A 37 -3.58 -2.81 2.12
CA LYS A 37 -4.90 -2.56 1.52
C LYS A 37 -5.95 -2.25 2.59
N LYS A 38 -6.00 -3.06 3.66
CA LYS A 38 -6.98 -2.86 4.74
C LYS A 38 -6.79 -1.51 5.43
N LEU A 39 -5.54 -1.13 5.70
CA LEU A 39 -5.24 0.13 6.35
C LEU A 39 -5.61 1.34 5.46
N LEU A 40 -5.34 1.26 4.16
CA LEU A 40 -5.74 2.29 3.20
C LEU A 40 -7.28 2.41 3.07
N LEU A 41 -7.98 1.28 3.01
CA LEU A 41 -9.46 1.26 2.96
C LEU A 41 -10.07 1.83 4.26
N LYS A 42 -9.47 1.56 5.42
CA LYS A 42 -9.88 2.11 6.72
C LYS A 42 -9.79 3.64 6.74
N ASN A 43 -8.82 4.20 6.01
CA ASN A 43 -8.65 5.65 5.82
C ASN A 43 -9.43 6.19 4.59
N LEU A 44 -10.48 5.50 4.16
CA LEU A 44 -11.39 5.90 3.07
C LEU A 44 -10.72 6.02 1.68
N HIS A 45 -9.53 5.47 1.49
CA HIS A 45 -8.86 5.46 0.19
C HIS A 45 -9.30 4.28 -0.68
N LYS A 46 -9.22 4.44 -2.00
CA LYS A 46 -9.48 3.36 -2.97
C LYS A 46 -8.16 2.74 -3.42
N VAL A 47 -8.05 1.42 -3.40
CA VAL A 47 -6.80 0.71 -3.74
C VAL A 47 -6.96 -0.11 -5.01
N LYS A 48 -6.01 0.04 -5.95
CA LYS A 48 -5.90 -0.78 -7.16
C LYS A 48 -4.53 -1.44 -7.24
N PHE A 49 -4.50 -2.76 -7.34
CA PHE A 49 -3.26 -3.52 -7.56
C PHE A 49 -2.95 -3.65 -9.05
N ILE A 50 -1.70 -3.40 -9.43
CA ILE A 50 -1.21 -3.49 -10.80
C ILE A 50 0.06 -4.32 -10.79
N LYS A 51 0.13 -5.36 -11.61
CA LYS A 51 1.32 -6.20 -11.70
C LYS A 51 2.47 -5.42 -12.35
N SER A 52 3.66 -5.53 -11.78
CA SER A 52 4.92 -4.97 -12.30
C SER A 52 5.91 -6.11 -12.58
N PRO A 53 6.71 -6.05 -13.66
CA PRO A 53 7.70 -7.09 -13.94
C PRO A 53 8.90 -7.07 -12.98
N LYS A 54 9.08 -6.01 -12.19
CA LYS A 54 10.23 -5.87 -11.28
C LYS A 54 10.06 -6.74 -10.05
N ILE A 55 10.95 -7.69 -9.86
CA ILE A 55 10.92 -8.65 -8.74
C ILE A 55 11.05 -7.92 -7.39
N ASN A 56 10.26 -8.36 -6.41
CA ASN A 56 10.20 -7.85 -5.03
C ASN A 56 9.82 -6.37 -4.86
N GLU A 57 9.72 -5.57 -5.92
CA GLU A 57 9.45 -4.13 -5.79
C GLU A 57 7.96 -3.85 -5.60
N ILE A 58 7.66 -2.94 -4.67
CA ILE A 58 6.37 -2.24 -4.60
C ILE A 58 6.59 -0.77 -4.91
N LEU A 59 5.72 -0.21 -5.74
CA LEU A 59 5.58 1.23 -5.93
C LEU A 59 4.15 1.65 -5.61
N VAL A 60 3.99 2.68 -4.78
CA VAL A 60 2.69 3.28 -4.47
C VAL A 60 2.58 4.59 -5.23
N GLN A 61 1.55 4.69 -6.07
CA GLN A 61 1.25 5.87 -6.87
C GLN A 61 -0.07 6.49 -6.44
N VAL A 62 -0.06 7.81 -6.24
CA VAL A 62 -1.24 8.65 -6.03
C VAL A 62 -1.14 9.83 -6.97
N ASN A 63 -2.24 10.21 -7.62
CA ASN A 63 -2.30 11.36 -8.54
C ASN A 63 -1.26 11.37 -9.67
N GLY A 64 -0.73 10.19 -10.03
CA GLY A 64 0.28 10.05 -11.09
C GLY A 64 1.73 10.02 -10.59
N GLU A 65 1.97 10.33 -9.31
CA GLU A 65 3.31 10.38 -8.71
C GLU A 65 3.58 9.17 -7.83
N ILE A 66 4.81 8.66 -7.87
CA ILE A 66 5.26 7.60 -6.95
C ILE A 66 5.61 8.26 -5.61
N ILE A 67 4.84 7.95 -4.58
CA ILE A 67 4.97 8.54 -3.24
C ILE A 67 5.71 7.63 -2.26
N TYR A 68 5.84 6.35 -2.59
CA TYR A 68 6.48 5.36 -1.74
C TYR A 68 6.97 4.16 -2.54
N ASN A 69 8.06 3.56 -2.09
CA ASN A 69 8.56 2.28 -2.57
C ASN A 69 9.15 1.45 -1.43
N CYS A 70 9.02 0.13 -1.53
CA CYS A 70 9.69 -0.81 -0.62
C CYS A 70 9.83 -2.20 -1.26
N ASP A 71 10.56 -3.10 -0.60
CA ASP A 71 10.53 -4.53 -0.92
C ASP A 71 9.23 -5.13 -0.34
N ILE A 72 8.54 -5.96 -1.13
CA ILE A 72 7.30 -6.64 -0.70
C ILE A 72 7.55 -7.64 0.43
N ARG A 73 8.77 -8.14 0.59
CA ARG A 73 9.14 -9.06 1.66
C ARG A 73 9.29 -8.36 3.01
N ASP A 74 9.46 -7.04 3.01
CA ASP A 74 9.48 -6.19 4.21
C ASP A 74 8.08 -5.91 4.75
N LEU A 75 7.03 -6.36 4.06
CA LEU A 75 5.65 -6.31 4.54
C LEU A 75 5.27 -7.59 5.26
N ASP A 76 4.50 -7.45 6.33
CA ASP A 76 3.97 -8.59 7.05
C ASP A 76 3.01 -9.41 6.16
N PHE A 77 3.04 -10.73 6.34
CA PHE A 77 2.17 -11.62 5.60
C PHE A 77 0.75 -11.58 6.17
N GLY A 78 -0.22 -11.13 5.36
CA GLY A 78 -1.63 -11.06 5.76
C GLY A 78 -1.91 -9.92 6.73
N GLY A 79 -2.69 -10.21 7.78
CA GLY A 79 -2.97 -9.27 8.86
C GLY A 79 -3.89 -8.10 8.49
N ASP A 80 -3.84 -7.06 9.32
CA ASP A 80 -4.59 -5.79 9.17
C ASP A 80 -3.68 -4.57 8.93
N GLY A 81 -2.36 -4.76 8.93
CA GLY A 81 -1.35 -3.72 8.68
C GLY A 81 -1.14 -2.74 9.82
N GLN A 82 -1.76 -2.93 10.99
CA GLN A 82 -1.67 -1.95 12.09
C GLN A 82 -0.32 -1.93 12.81
N LEU A 83 0.41 -3.04 12.80
CA LEU A 83 1.72 -3.16 13.43
C LEU A 83 2.87 -3.00 12.44
N ASP A 84 2.59 -3.15 11.14
CA ASP A 84 3.55 -3.03 10.06
C ASP A 84 3.92 -1.54 9.82
N GLU A 85 5.20 -1.22 10.01
CA GLU A 85 5.72 0.15 9.85
C GLU A 85 5.65 0.64 8.41
N ASN A 86 5.86 -0.24 7.43
CA ASN A 86 5.78 0.11 6.01
C ASN A 86 4.34 0.43 5.63
N CYS A 87 3.36 -0.31 6.17
CA CYS A 87 1.94 0.02 6.00
C CYS A 87 1.61 1.42 6.55
N LYS A 88 2.13 1.78 7.74
CA LYS A 88 1.93 3.12 8.33
C LYS A 88 2.57 4.22 7.49
N LYS A 89 3.80 4.01 7.03
CA LYS A 89 4.52 4.95 6.15
C LYS A 89 3.74 5.20 4.87
N VAL A 90 3.16 4.16 4.27
CA VAL A 90 2.33 4.30 3.07
C VAL A 90 1.09 5.15 3.33
N VAL A 91 0.35 4.92 4.42
CA VAL A 91 -0.83 5.74 4.75
C VAL A 91 -0.43 7.20 4.92
N SER A 92 0.62 7.47 5.70
CA SER A 92 1.10 8.84 5.90
C SER A 92 1.54 9.49 4.59
N ALA A 93 2.21 8.75 3.69
CA ALA A 93 2.58 9.25 2.37
C ALA A 93 1.34 9.56 1.50
N VAL A 94 0.30 8.72 1.54
CA VAL A 94 -0.96 8.94 0.81
C VAL A 94 -1.70 10.17 1.35
N GLU A 95 -1.75 10.35 2.67
CA GLU A 95 -2.39 11.51 3.29
C GLU A 95 -1.70 12.82 2.90
N ASN A 96 -0.37 12.82 2.83
CA ASN A 96 0.45 13.97 2.43
C ASN A 96 0.54 14.21 0.92
N ALA A 97 0.10 13.26 0.08
CA ALA A 97 0.10 13.43 -1.38
C ALA A 97 -0.93 14.49 -1.81
N TYR A 98 -0.52 15.50 -2.58
CA TYR A 98 -1.38 16.61 -3.00
C TYR A 98 -2.49 16.19 -3.97
#